data_AF-A0A4Q5QKJ9-F1
#
_entry.id   AF-A0A4Q5QKJ9-F1
#
_cell.length_a   1.000
_cell.length_b   1.000
_cell.length_c   1.000
_cell.angle_alpha   90.00
_cell.angle_beta   90.00
_cell.angle_gamma   90.00
#
_symmetry.space_group_name_H-M   'P 1'
#
loop_
_entity.id
_entity.type
_entity.pdbx_description
1 polymer ?
#
loop_
_entity_poly.entity_id
_entity_poly.type
_entity_poly.pdbx_seq_one_letter_code
_entity_poly.pdbx_strand_id
1 'polypeptide(L)'
;MLRSKLPDIGVSIFSQMTALAQQTGALNLAQGFPDYDPPLALREALARHALAPGSHQYAPMPGLPRLRQAIAAQVGRLQPGAPAPDADAEVTITAGATEALYAALAAVVRPGDEVLILEPAYDLYGPA
;
A
#
# COMPACT_ATOMS: atom_id res chain seq x y z
N MET A 1 -14.72 -5.30 -28.62
CA MET A 1 -13.86 -4.36 -27.90
C MET A 1 -14.19 -4.44 -26.41
N LEU A 2 -13.19 -4.50 -25.54
CA LEU A 2 -13.39 -4.47 -24.08
C LEU A 2 -13.83 -3.06 -23.67
N ARG A 3 -14.97 -2.95 -22.97
CA ARG A 3 -15.43 -1.69 -22.39
C ARG A 3 -14.81 -1.56 -20.99
N SER A 4 -13.90 -0.60 -20.83
CA SER A 4 -13.25 -0.34 -19.54
C SER A 4 -14.26 0.13 -18.49
N LYS A 5 -14.06 -0.29 -17.24
CA LYS A 5 -14.71 0.34 -16.06
C LYS A 5 -14.07 1.68 -15.69
N LEU A 6 -12.92 2.00 -16.29
CA LEU A 6 -12.09 3.18 -16.06
C LEU A 6 -11.75 3.78 -17.44
N PRO A 7 -12.72 4.37 -18.15
CA PRO A 7 -12.52 4.84 -19.52
C PRO A 7 -11.61 6.08 -19.62
N ASP A 8 -11.51 6.85 -18.54
CA ASP A 8 -10.86 8.18 -18.53
C ASP A 8 -9.50 8.18 -17.82
N ILE A 9 -8.98 7.02 -17.40
CA ILE A 9 -7.64 6.90 -16.81
C ILE A 9 -6.56 7.19 -17.85
N GLY A 10 -5.80 8.24 -17.59
CA GLY A 10 -4.58 8.59 -18.31
C GLY A 10 -3.30 8.10 -17.62
N VAL A 11 -2.16 8.57 -18.13
CA VAL A 11 -0.84 8.34 -17.51
C VAL A 11 -0.67 9.29 -16.33
N SER A 12 -0.31 8.79 -15.15
CA SER A 12 -0.08 9.63 -13.97
C SER A 12 1.04 10.64 -14.20
N ILE A 13 0.95 11.80 -13.53
CA ILE A 13 1.99 12.82 -13.60
C ILE A 13 3.35 12.27 -13.12
N PHE A 14 3.34 11.35 -12.15
CA PHE A 14 4.54 10.69 -11.66
C PHE A 14 5.26 9.91 -12.76
N SER A 15 4.54 9.11 -13.54
CA SER A 15 5.12 8.36 -14.66
C SER A 15 5.66 9.29 -15.76
N GLN A 16 4.93 10.35 -16.09
CA GLN A 16 5.36 11.34 -17.09
C GLN A 16 6.64 12.06 -16.66
N MET A 17 6.68 12.57 -15.42
CA MET A 17 7.84 13.30 -14.90
C MET A 17 9.07 12.41 -14.76
N THR A 18 8.90 11.15 -14.35
CA THR A 18 10.00 10.18 -14.31
C THR A 18 10.59 9.93 -15.69
N ALA A 19 9.76 9.70 -16.71
CA ALA A 19 10.24 9.49 -18.07
C ALA A 19 11.00 10.72 -18.60
N LEU A 20 10.48 11.93 -18.35
CA LEU A 20 11.11 13.17 -18.79
C LEU A 20 12.46 13.41 -18.09
N ALA A 21 12.55 13.13 -16.78
CA ALA A 21 13.80 13.27 -16.04
C ALA A 21 14.89 12.33 -16.58
N GLN A 22 14.53 11.08 -16.91
CA GLN A 22 15.46 10.12 -17.52
C GLN A 22 15.92 10.57 -18.91
N GLN A 23 15.01 11.08 -19.74
CA GLN A 23 15.33 11.55 -21.09
C GLN A 23 16.25 12.77 -21.10
N THR A 24 16.12 13.65 -20.10
CA THR A 24 16.89 14.91 -20.02
C THR A 24 18.12 14.81 -19.12
N GLY A 25 18.30 13.69 -18.40
CA GLY A 25 19.34 13.56 -17.38
C GLY A 25 19.12 14.45 -16.16
N ALA A 26 17.88 14.89 -15.93
CA ALA A 26 17.54 15.73 -14.78
C ALA A 26 17.45 14.90 -13.49
N LEU A 27 17.76 15.53 -12.36
CA LEU A 27 17.50 14.96 -11.04
C LEU A 27 15.98 14.94 -10.79
N ASN A 28 15.44 13.76 -10.48
CA ASN A 28 14.02 13.59 -10.22
C ASN A 28 13.72 13.74 -8.72
N LEU A 29 13.28 14.92 -8.30
CA LEU A 29 12.86 15.20 -6.92
C LEU A 29 11.34 14.97 -6.70
N ALA A 30 10.62 14.47 -7.71
CA ALA A 30 9.17 14.26 -7.64
C ALA A 30 8.78 12.83 -7.22
N GLN A 31 9.72 11.87 -7.24
CA GLN A 31 9.44 10.50 -6.83
C GLN A 31 9.42 10.37 -5.31
N GLY A 32 8.38 9.71 -4.80
CA GLY A 32 8.20 9.46 -3.36
C GLY A 32 8.86 8.18 -2.84
N PHE A 33 9.76 7.56 -3.60
CA PHE A 33 10.51 6.38 -3.14
C PHE A 33 11.96 6.75 -2.81
N PRO A 34 12.56 6.15 -1.76
CA PRO A 34 13.97 6.35 -1.45
C PRO A 34 14.91 5.84 -2.55
N ASP A 35 16.03 6.55 -2.77
CA ASP A 35 17.10 6.18 -3.71
C ASP A 35 18.24 5.36 -3.05
N TYR A 36 18.04 4.96 -1.79
CA TYR A 36 18.97 4.14 -1.03
C TYR A 36 18.41 2.76 -0.70
N ASP A 37 19.31 1.82 -0.45
CA ASP A 37 18.96 0.46 -0.08
C ASP A 37 18.25 0.39 1.29
N PRO A 38 17.30 -0.54 1.49
CA PRO A 38 16.75 -0.83 2.81
C PRO A 38 17.86 -1.27 3.80
N PRO A 39 17.65 -1.07 5.12
CA PRO A 39 18.59 -1.51 6.15
C PRO A 39 19.10 -2.94 5.96
N LEU A 40 20.41 -3.15 6.11
CA LEU A 40 21.07 -4.44 5.86
C LEU A 40 20.40 -5.61 6.59
N ALA A 41 20.07 -5.41 7.88
CA ALA A 41 19.42 -6.44 8.70
C ALA A 41 18.08 -6.92 8.10
N LEU A 42 17.32 -6.04 7.45
CA LEU A 42 16.06 -6.41 6.78
C LEU A 42 16.33 -7.22 5.51
N ARG A 43 17.31 -6.79 4.71
CA ARG A 43 17.72 -7.52 3.49
C ARG A 43 18.19 -8.93 3.81
N GLU A 44 19.01 -9.09 4.85
CA GLU A 44 19.49 -10.39 5.29
C GLU A 44 18.36 -11.27 5.86
N ALA A 45 17.43 -10.69 6.62
CA ALA A 45 16.27 -11.42 7.14
C ALA A 45 15.37 -11.94 6.00
N LEU A 46 15.15 -11.12 4.97
CA LEU A 46 14.43 -11.52 3.76
C LEU A 46 15.16 -12.65 3.03
N ALA A 47 16.47 -12.51 2.82
CA ALA A 47 17.28 -13.54 2.15
C ALA A 47 17.22 -14.89 2.88
N ARG A 48 17.35 -14.88 4.21
CA ARG A 48 17.20 -16.10 5.03
C ARG A 48 15.80 -16.69 4.91
N HIS A 49 14.76 -15.87 4.94
CA HIS A 49 13.39 -16.34 4.82
C HIS A 49 13.11 -16.97 3.46
N ALA A 50 13.57 -16.35 2.38
CA ALA A 50 13.39 -16.83 1.01
C ALA A 50 14.05 -18.19 0.75
N LEU A 51 15.10 -18.54 1.52
CA LEU A 51 15.76 -19.84 1.44
C LEU A 51 15.17 -20.89 2.40
N ALA A 52 14.27 -20.48 3.31
CA ALA A 52 13.71 -21.39 4.30
C ALA A 52 12.65 -22.31 3.67
N PRO A 53 12.64 -23.61 4.00
CA PRO A 53 11.61 -24.55 3.53
C PRO A 53 10.20 -24.05 3.87
N GLY A 54 9.28 -24.17 2.91
CA GLY A 54 7.87 -23.78 3.09
C GLY A 54 7.58 -22.27 2.99
N SER A 55 8.59 -21.42 2.79
CA SER A 55 8.41 -19.95 2.68
C SER A 55 7.69 -19.48 1.40
N HIS A 56 7.47 -20.38 0.43
CA HIS A 56 6.84 -20.08 -0.86
C HIS A 56 5.38 -20.53 -0.94
N GLN A 57 4.77 -20.91 0.17
CA GLN A 57 3.38 -21.32 0.23
C GLN A 57 2.48 -20.13 0.53
N TYR A 58 1.17 -20.30 0.31
CA TYR A 58 0.19 -19.27 0.62
C TYR A 58 0.28 -18.82 2.08
N ALA A 59 0.30 -17.50 2.26
CA ALA A 59 0.03 -16.92 3.57
C ALA A 59 -1.45 -17.16 3.95
N PRO A 60 -1.79 -17.18 5.24
CA PRO A 60 -3.18 -17.14 5.68
C PRO A 60 -3.91 -15.94 5.08
N MET A 61 -5.18 -16.10 4.73
CA MET A 61 -5.99 -15.06 4.07
C MET A 61 -5.92 -13.66 4.71
N PRO A 62 -6.08 -13.48 6.03
CA PRO A 62 -5.97 -12.16 6.66
C PRO A 62 -4.51 -11.70 6.82
N GLY A 63 -3.53 -12.55 6.53
CA GLY A 63 -2.11 -12.34 6.74
C GLY A 63 -1.51 -13.16 7.88
N LEU A 64 -0.18 -13.18 7.95
CA LEU A 64 0.57 -13.95 8.95
C LEU A 64 0.22 -13.50 10.39
N PRO A 65 -0.14 -14.42 11.30
CA PRO A 65 -0.54 -14.06 12.68
C PRO A 65 0.48 -13.19 13.41
N ARG A 66 1.77 -13.54 13.31
CA ARG A 66 2.86 -12.78 13.93
C ARG A 66 2.94 -11.33 13.44
N LEU A 67 2.62 -11.10 12.17
CA LEU A 67 2.66 -9.76 11.57
C LEU A 67 1.45 -8.95 12.05
N ARG A 68 0.26 -9.55 12.06
CA ARG A 68 -0.97 -8.93 12.57
C ARG A 68 -0.81 -8.50 14.04
N GLN A 69 -0.27 -9.38 14.89
CA GLN A 69 0.03 -9.07 16.29
C GLN A 69 1.04 -7.93 16.44
N ALA A 70 2.12 -7.93 15.63
CA ALA A 70 3.12 -6.87 15.67
C ALA A 70 2.54 -5.50 15.28
N ILE A 71 1.66 -5.48 14.27
CA ILE A 71 0.94 -4.27 13.84
C ILE A 71 -0.01 -3.79 14.93
N ALA A 72 -0.84 -4.67 15.50
CA ALA A 72 -1.75 -4.31 16.58
C ALA A 72 -1.02 -3.68 17.78
N ALA A 73 0.09 -4.30 18.20
CA ALA A 73 0.93 -3.75 19.25
C ALA A 73 1.58 -2.41 18.87
N GLN A 74 1.97 -2.22 17.61
CA GLN A 74 2.52 -0.95 17.13
C GLN A 74 1.46 0.16 17.14
N VAL A 75 0.25 -0.11 16.64
CA VAL A 75 -0.86 0.85 16.65
C VAL A 75 -1.18 1.28 18.08
N GLY A 76 -1.27 0.34 19.02
CA GLY A 76 -1.50 0.65 20.44
C GLY A 76 -0.42 1.55 21.06
N ARG A 77 0.85 1.41 20.64
CA ARG A 77 1.93 2.32 21.08
C ARG A 77 1.83 3.71 20.45
N LEU A 78 1.41 3.79 19.19
CA LEU A 78 1.30 5.04 18.44
C LEU A 78 0.06 5.86 18.80
N GLN A 79 -0.94 5.25 19.44
CA GLN A 79 -2.18 5.90 19.86
C GLN A 79 -2.39 5.78 21.38
N PRO A 80 -1.62 6.52 22.20
CA PRO A 80 -1.79 6.50 23.65
C PRO A 80 -3.22 6.89 24.05
N GLY A 81 -3.87 6.04 24.85
CA GLY A 81 -5.24 6.27 25.34
C GLY A 81 -6.34 5.58 24.55
N ALA A 82 -6.03 4.95 23.41
CA ALA A 82 -6.94 4.04 22.71
C ALA A 82 -6.57 2.58 23.00
N PRO A 83 -7.55 1.65 23.05
CA PRO A 83 -7.24 0.23 23.08
C PRO A 83 -6.50 -0.19 21.80
N ALA A 84 -5.51 -1.07 21.94
CA ALA A 84 -4.89 -1.69 20.77
C ALA A 84 -5.94 -2.54 20.02
N PRO A 85 -5.89 -2.59 18.68
CA PRO A 85 -6.84 -3.38 17.91
C PRO A 85 -6.66 -4.88 18.15
N ASP A 86 -7.74 -5.64 18.04
CA ASP A 86 -7.70 -7.10 18.03
C ASP A 86 -7.00 -7.59 16.75
N ALA A 87 -5.91 -8.33 16.91
CA ALA A 87 -5.09 -8.75 15.77
C ALA A 87 -5.84 -9.70 14.82
N ASP A 88 -6.76 -10.53 15.32
CA ASP A 88 -7.51 -11.53 14.54
C ASP A 88 -8.78 -10.94 13.90
N ALA A 89 -9.42 -9.97 14.55
CA ALA A 89 -10.67 -9.38 14.06
C ALA A 89 -10.50 -8.03 13.33
N GLU A 90 -9.49 -7.23 13.67
CA GLU A 90 -9.39 -5.83 13.27
C GLU A 90 -8.13 -5.53 12.42
N VAL A 91 -7.30 -6.54 12.12
CA VAL A 91 -6.08 -6.37 11.30
C VAL A 91 -6.08 -7.32 10.10
N THR A 92 -6.07 -6.75 8.89
CA THR A 92 -5.89 -7.47 7.63
C THR A 92 -4.66 -6.94 6.90
N ILE A 93 -3.80 -7.85 6.42
CA ILE A 93 -2.61 -7.51 5.65
C ILE A 93 -2.96 -7.43 4.17
N THR A 94 -2.52 -6.38 3.50
CA THR A 94 -2.68 -6.14 2.06
C THR A 94 -1.32 -6.00 1.37
N ALA A 95 -1.32 -6.07 0.05
CA ALA A 95 -0.23 -5.73 -0.86
C ALA A 95 -0.03 -4.19 -0.91
N GLY A 96 0.38 -3.63 0.23
CA GLY A 96 0.63 -2.20 0.39
C GLY A 96 -0.65 -1.39 0.60
N ALA A 97 -0.45 -0.08 0.78
CA ALA A 97 -1.53 0.86 1.08
C ALA A 97 -2.48 1.07 -0.10
N THR A 98 -1.99 0.97 -1.34
CA THR A 98 -2.80 1.08 -2.57
C THR A 98 -3.90 0.03 -2.63
N GLU A 99 -3.57 -1.25 -2.37
CA GLU A 99 -4.61 -2.30 -2.32
C GLU A 99 -5.55 -2.07 -1.14
N ALA A 100 -5.04 -1.67 0.04
CA ALA A 100 -5.89 -1.38 1.20
C ALA A 100 -6.95 -0.31 0.90
N LEU A 101 -6.56 0.78 0.23
CA LEU A 101 -7.48 1.84 -0.20
C LEU A 101 -8.55 1.30 -1.14
N TYR A 102 -8.13 0.56 -2.18
CA TYR A 102 -9.06 -0.04 -3.13
C TYR A 102 -10.04 -1.00 -2.44
N ALA A 103 -9.53 -1.93 -1.62
CA ALA A 103 -10.33 -2.93 -0.95
C ALA A 103 -11.34 -2.30 0.03
N ALA A 104 -10.92 -1.28 0.79
CA ALA A 104 -11.79 -0.55 1.71
C ALA A 104 -12.94 0.15 0.95
N LEU A 105 -12.62 0.91 -0.09
CA LEU A 105 -13.62 1.64 -0.89
C LEU A 105 -14.57 0.69 -1.61
N ALA A 106 -14.03 -0.36 -2.26
CA ALA A 106 -14.84 -1.35 -2.97
C ALA A 106 -15.76 -2.16 -2.04
N ALA A 107 -15.42 -2.30 -0.76
CA ALA A 107 -16.23 -3.01 0.22
C ALA A 107 -17.40 -2.18 0.76
N VAL A 108 -17.25 -0.85 0.87
CA VAL A 108 -18.22 0.01 1.57
C VAL A 108 -18.98 0.99 0.68
N VAL A 109 -18.39 1.44 -0.43
CA VAL A 109 -18.98 2.46 -1.31
C VAL A 109 -19.88 1.81 -2.37
N ARG A 110 -21.08 2.34 -2.54
CA ARG A 110 -22.08 1.89 -3.51
C ARG A 110 -22.39 2.97 -4.55
N PRO A 111 -22.99 2.60 -5.70
CA PRO A 111 -23.47 3.58 -6.67
C PRO A 111 -24.44 4.58 -6.02
N GLY A 112 -24.14 5.87 -6.12
CA GLY A 112 -24.94 6.95 -5.54
C GLY A 112 -24.43 7.45 -4.18
N ASP A 113 -23.46 6.76 -3.55
CA ASP A 113 -22.80 7.26 -2.34
C ASP A 113 -21.86 8.42 -2.68
N GLU A 114 -21.72 9.36 -1.74
CA GLU A 114 -20.76 10.46 -1.81
C GLU A 114 -19.57 10.16 -0.88
N VAL A 115 -18.35 10.40 -1.36
CA VAL A 115 -17.10 10.23 -0.61
C VAL A 115 -16.39 11.57 -0.51
N LEU A 116 -16.12 12.04 0.70
CA LEU A 116 -15.39 13.29 0.93
C LEU A 116 -13.89 13.09 0.71
N ILE A 117 -13.30 13.95 -0.12
CA ILE A 117 -11.86 13.97 -0.38
C ILE A 117 -11.34 15.35 0.03
N LEU A 118 -10.35 15.37 0.92
CA LEU A 118 -9.73 16.60 1.40
C LEU A 118 -8.52 16.93 0.51
N GLU A 119 -8.55 18.11 -0.11
CA GLU A 119 -7.48 18.57 -1.00
C GLU A 119 -6.40 19.38 -0.27
N PRO A 120 -5.11 19.27 -0.67
CA PRO A 120 -4.58 18.40 -1.73
C PRO A 120 -4.59 16.92 -1.32
N ALA A 121 -5.03 16.06 -2.24
CA ALA A 121 -5.22 14.64 -2.00
C ALA A 121 -4.19 13.79 -2.74
N TYR A 122 -4.01 12.55 -2.29
CA TYR A 122 -3.32 11.53 -3.07
C TYR A 122 -4.18 11.16 -4.29
N ASP A 123 -3.54 10.95 -5.45
CA ASP A 123 -4.22 10.79 -6.75
C ASP A 123 -5.15 9.56 -6.80
N LEU A 124 -4.90 8.56 -5.96
CA LEU A 124 -5.75 7.36 -5.86
C LEU A 124 -7.06 7.56 -5.10
N TYR A 125 -7.28 8.69 -4.42
CA TYR A 125 -8.51 8.92 -3.64
C TYR A 125 -9.68 9.35 -4.54
N GLY A 126 -9.38 10.06 -5.63
CA GLY A 126 -10.35 10.58 -6.57
C GLY A 126 -10.98 9.50 -7.44
N PRO A 127 -12.19 9.75 -7.99
CA PRO A 127 -12.70 8.95 -9.08
C PRO A 127 -11.74 9.00 -10.29
N ALA A 128 -11.71 7.90 -11.01
CA ALA A 128 -10.92 7.67 -12.20
C ALA A 128 -11.56 8.21 -13.48
#